data_AF-A0A351K5U8-F1
#
_entry.id   AF-A0A351K5U8-F1
#
_cell.length_a   1.000
_cell.length_b   1.000
_cell.length_c   1.000
_cell.angle_alpha   90.00
_cell.angle_beta   90.00
_cell.angle_gamma   90.00
#
_symmetry.space_group_name_H-M   'P 1'
#
loop_
_entity.id
_entity.type
_entity.pdbx_description
1 polymer ?
#
loop_
_entity_poly.entity_id
_entity_poly.type
_entity_poly.pdbx_seq_one_letter_code
_entity_poly.pdbx_strand_id
1 'polypeptide(L)'
;DYRREAANQQRFADFYRGHPTISIPDVVPEFSSGRVLTTELISGHTWSEVLDWDQDERDAIAETMFRFVFRSLYRLRSFNGDPHPGNYIFHRDGKVTFLDFGLVKDFTVDEMATFETMVRLAAVEHDVPGFRTILEGAGMLQPDAPVDTADVGTYFSRFYEPISQHRDITWTPEYASGIVRHTFDRSSPISQYASVPRAFVFIQRINLGLYALLGDLNATGNYRAIAEELWPFMQSPPSTPLGEAEAEWLKTNAANTKS
;
A
#
# COMPACT_ATOMS: atom_id res chain seq x y z
N ASP A 1 -14.10 1.29 -18.99
CA ASP A 1 -15.50 0.83 -19.00
C ASP A 1 -16.05 1.08 -17.61
N TYR A 2 -16.93 2.06 -17.46
CA TYR A 2 -17.41 2.49 -16.14
C TYR A 2 -18.25 1.43 -15.41
N ARG A 3 -18.75 0.39 -16.10
CA ARG A 3 -19.40 -0.74 -15.42
C ARG A 3 -18.41 -1.55 -14.60
N ARG A 4 -17.19 -1.71 -15.11
CA ARG A 4 -16.12 -2.42 -14.39
C ARG A 4 -15.66 -1.62 -13.17
N GLU A 5 -15.51 -0.32 -13.35
CA GLU A 5 -15.18 0.61 -12.26
C GLU A 5 -16.26 0.64 -11.18
N ALA A 6 -17.54 0.72 -11.56
CA ALA A 6 -18.68 0.62 -10.63
C ALA A 6 -18.64 -0.68 -9.81
N ALA A 7 -18.44 -1.83 -10.48
CA ALA A 7 -18.37 -3.12 -9.79
C ALA A 7 -17.16 -3.21 -8.86
N ASN A 8 -16.02 -2.65 -9.26
CA ASN A 8 -14.84 -2.58 -8.42
C ASN A 8 -15.08 -1.70 -7.19
N GLN A 9 -15.57 -0.47 -7.38
CA GLN A 9 -15.85 0.45 -6.29
C GLN A 9 -16.85 -0.15 -5.30
N GLN A 10 -17.95 -0.75 -5.78
CA GLN A 10 -18.93 -1.38 -4.90
C GLN A 10 -18.32 -2.52 -4.08
N ARG A 11 -17.45 -3.35 -4.68
CA ARG A 11 -16.74 -4.39 -3.95
C ARG A 11 -15.86 -3.84 -2.82
N PHE A 12 -15.18 -2.71 -3.06
CA PHE A 12 -14.38 -2.05 -2.02
C PHE A 12 -15.26 -1.38 -0.96
N ALA A 13 -16.35 -0.74 -1.36
CA ALA A 13 -17.35 -0.16 -0.45
C ALA A 13 -17.94 -1.21 0.48
N ASP A 14 -18.29 -2.39 -0.04
CA ASP A 14 -18.80 -3.50 0.75
C ASP A 14 -17.75 -4.04 1.72
N PHE A 15 -16.50 -4.19 1.27
CA PHE A 15 -15.41 -4.67 2.11
C PHE A 15 -15.09 -3.72 3.27
N TYR A 16 -15.06 -2.41 3.03
CA TYR A 16 -14.74 -1.39 4.03
C TYR A 16 -15.97 -0.80 4.72
N ARG A 17 -17.15 -1.42 4.57
CA ARG A 17 -18.38 -0.91 5.17
C ARG A 17 -18.23 -0.80 6.69
N GLY A 18 -18.47 0.41 7.21
CA GLY A 18 -18.34 0.72 8.64
C GLY A 18 -16.90 0.77 9.16
N HIS A 19 -15.87 0.77 8.29
CA HIS A 19 -14.49 0.90 8.73
C HIS A 19 -14.25 2.26 9.40
N PRO A 20 -13.48 2.34 10.50
CA PRO A 20 -13.33 3.56 11.30
C PRO A 20 -12.74 4.74 10.51
N THR A 21 -11.68 4.50 9.72
CA THR A 21 -10.96 5.57 9.02
C THR A 21 -10.90 5.45 7.49
N ILE A 22 -11.38 4.35 6.90
CA ILE A 22 -11.36 4.13 5.46
C ILE A 22 -12.80 4.16 4.98
N SER A 23 -13.09 4.98 3.99
CA SER A 23 -14.42 5.10 3.42
C SER A 23 -14.34 5.02 1.90
N ILE A 24 -15.31 4.36 1.30
CA ILE A 24 -15.51 4.31 -0.15
C ILE A 24 -16.98 4.66 -0.39
N PRO A 25 -17.29 5.60 -1.29
CA PRO A 25 -18.68 5.97 -1.58
C PRO A 25 -19.43 4.78 -2.21
N ASP A 26 -20.68 4.57 -1.82
CA ASP A 26 -21.54 3.60 -2.50
C ASP A 26 -21.83 4.06 -3.94
N VAL A 27 -21.90 3.10 -4.87
CA VAL A 27 -22.32 3.37 -6.26
C VAL A 27 -23.83 3.56 -6.29
N VAL A 28 -24.33 4.51 -7.08
CA VAL A 28 -25.77 4.70 -7.31
C VAL A 28 -26.13 4.08 -8.67
N PRO A 29 -26.62 2.81 -8.70
CA PRO A 29 -26.74 2.07 -9.96
C PRO A 29 -27.76 2.70 -10.92
N GLU A 30 -28.81 3.32 -10.39
CA GLU A 30 -29.89 3.95 -11.17
C GLU A 30 -29.40 5.15 -11.99
N PHE A 31 -28.33 5.80 -11.55
CA PHE A 31 -27.69 6.92 -12.24
C PHE A 31 -26.35 6.54 -12.89
N SER A 32 -26.04 5.25 -12.96
CA SER A 32 -24.80 4.74 -13.55
C SER A 32 -25.06 4.02 -14.87
N SER A 33 -24.13 4.13 -15.81
CA SER A 33 -24.19 3.52 -17.14
C SER A 33 -22.79 3.15 -17.64
N GLY A 34 -22.67 2.66 -18.87
CA GLY A 34 -21.35 2.40 -19.47
C GLY A 34 -20.50 3.65 -19.71
N ARG A 35 -21.09 4.86 -19.62
CA ARG A 35 -20.45 6.15 -19.91
C ARG A 35 -20.49 7.16 -18.77
N VAL A 36 -21.18 6.84 -17.68
CA VAL A 36 -21.31 7.71 -16.50
C VAL A 36 -21.29 6.81 -15.28
N LEU A 37 -20.47 7.15 -14.29
CA LEU A 37 -20.49 6.55 -12.96
C LEU A 37 -21.00 7.60 -11.99
N THR A 38 -22.02 7.26 -11.21
CA THR A 38 -22.58 8.12 -10.15
C THR A 38 -22.41 7.41 -8.81
N THR A 39 -21.94 8.14 -7.80
CA THR A 39 -21.66 7.64 -6.47
C THR A 39 -22.31 8.54 -5.42
N GLU A 40 -22.29 8.12 -4.16
CA GLU A 40 -22.57 9.01 -3.04
C GLU A 40 -21.69 10.27 -3.12
N LEU A 41 -22.30 11.43 -2.85
CA LEU A 41 -21.59 12.71 -2.79
C LEU A 41 -20.84 12.79 -1.47
N ILE A 42 -19.52 12.93 -1.55
CA ILE A 42 -18.66 13.10 -0.39
C ILE A 42 -18.14 14.54 -0.34
N SER A 43 -18.18 15.13 0.85
CA SER A 43 -17.58 16.42 1.15
C SER A 43 -16.47 16.24 2.18
N GLY A 44 -15.45 17.07 2.11
CA GLY A 44 -14.31 17.05 3.01
C GLY A 44 -13.23 17.99 2.51
N HIS A 45 -11.99 17.75 2.95
CA HIS A 45 -10.86 18.60 2.65
C HIS A 45 -10.05 18.08 1.45
N THR A 46 -9.44 19.02 0.75
CA THR A 46 -8.49 18.79 -0.33
C THR A 46 -7.10 18.46 0.21
N TRP A 47 -6.26 17.84 -0.62
CA TRP A 47 -4.87 17.57 -0.25
C TRP A 47 -4.10 18.81 0.20
N SER A 48 -4.26 19.93 -0.50
CA SER A 48 -3.59 21.19 -0.13
C SER A 48 -3.96 21.67 1.26
N GLU A 49 -5.21 21.50 1.67
CA GLU A 49 -5.64 21.87 3.03
C GLU A 49 -5.03 20.94 4.08
N VAL A 50 -4.89 19.64 3.78
CA VAL A 50 -4.27 18.66 4.70
C VAL A 50 -2.81 18.96 4.95
N LEU A 51 -2.08 19.48 3.95
CA LEU A 51 -0.68 19.85 4.12
C LEU A 51 -0.49 20.96 5.17
N ASP A 52 -1.53 21.76 5.44
CA ASP A 52 -1.53 22.82 6.45
C ASP A 52 -2.06 22.37 7.83
N TRP A 53 -2.40 21.09 8.01
CA TRP A 53 -2.86 20.55 9.29
C TRP A 53 -1.73 20.32 10.28
N ASP A 54 -2.11 20.10 11.54
CA ASP A 54 -1.17 19.70 12.59
C ASP A 54 -0.54 18.35 12.24
N GLN A 55 0.71 18.15 12.69
CA GLN A 55 1.52 17.00 12.27
C GLN A 55 0.88 15.65 12.65
N ASP A 56 0.23 15.57 13.82
CA ASP A 56 -0.47 14.37 14.29
C ASP A 56 -1.65 13.99 13.38
N GLU A 57 -2.38 14.97 12.85
CA GLU A 57 -3.44 14.71 11.87
C GLU A 57 -2.86 14.23 10.54
N ARG A 58 -1.75 14.82 10.08
CA ARG A 58 -1.05 14.37 8.87
C ARG A 58 -0.51 12.95 9.02
N ASP A 59 0.03 12.60 10.19
CA ASP A 59 0.51 11.27 10.53
C ASP A 59 -0.64 10.25 10.53
N ALA A 60 -1.81 10.62 11.06
CA ALA A 60 -3.01 9.77 11.05
C ALA A 60 -3.55 9.54 9.62
N ILE A 61 -3.55 10.56 8.75
CA ILE A 61 -3.92 10.42 7.34
C ILE A 61 -2.94 9.50 6.60
N ALA A 62 -1.63 9.69 6.84
CA ALA A 62 -0.57 8.85 6.30
C ALA A 62 -0.73 7.38 6.71
N GLU A 63 -1.01 7.12 7.98
CA GLU A 63 -1.28 5.76 8.47
C GLU A 63 -2.50 5.14 7.79
N THR A 64 -3.60 5.87 7.68
CA THR A 64 -4.81 5.38 7.00
C THR A 64 -4.55 5.04 5.53
N MET A 65 -3.79 5.87 4.81
CA MET A 65 -3.40 5.56 3.42
C MET A 65 -2.53 4.30 3.34
N PHE A 66 -1.56 4.15 4.25
CA PHE A 66 -0.71 2.96 4.33
C PHE A 66 -1.55 1.70 4.59
N ARG A 67 -2.44 1.75 5.59
CA ARG A 67 -3.37 0.67 5.92
C ARG A 67 -4.26 0.31 4.73
N PHE A 68 -4.86 1.30 4.06
CA PHE A 68 -5.71 1.07 2.89
C PHE A 68 -4.98 0.31 1.77
N VAL A 69 -3.75 0.71 1.43
CA VAL A 69 -2.95 0.05 0.40
C VAL A 69 -2.69 -1.41 0.78
N PHE A 70 -2.07 -1.66 1.93
CA PHE A 70 -1.61 -3.00 2.28
C PHE A 70 -2.75 -3.93 2.74
N ARG A 71 -3.77 -3.42 3.44
CA ARG A 71 -4.97 -4.21 3.80
C ARG A 71 -5.69 -4.71 2.55
N SER A 72 -5.88 -3.84 1.56
CA SER A 72 -6.52 -4.21 0.29
C SER A 72 -5.69 -5.25 -0.48
N LEU A 73 -4.37 -5.06 -0.56
CA LEU A 73 -3.48 -6.03 -1.17
C LEU A 73 -3.59 -7.41 -0.50
N TYR A 74 -3.51 -7.50 0.83
CA TYR A 74 -3.52 -8.78 1.52
C TYR A 74 -4.91 -9.43 1.66
N ARG A 75 -5.98 -8.64 1.85
CA ARG A 75 -7.33 -9.19 2.09
C ARG A 75 -8.17 -9.32 0.84
N LEU A 76 -8.10 -8.36 -0.07
CA LEU A 76 -8.84 -8.40 -1.33
C LEU A 76 -8.05 -9.01 -2.47
N ARG A 77 -6.72 -9.10 -2.36
CA ARG A 77 -5.79 -9.43 -3.47
C ARG A 77 -6.06 -8.55 -4.68
N SER A 78 -6.46 -7.33 -4.41
CA SER A 78 -6.84 -6.36 -5.41
C SER A 78 -6.45 -5.00 -4.92
N PHE A 79 -5.83 -4.24 -5.80
CA PHE A 79 -5.64 -2.83 -5.56
C PHE A 79 -5.50 -2.10 -6.88
N ASN A 80 -6.20 -0.99 -7.00
CA ASN A 80 -5.72 0.13 -7.79
C ASN A 80 -6.45 1.36 -7.30
N GLY A 81 -5.75 2.18 -6.53
CA GLY A 81 -5.91 3.61 -6.63
C GLY A 81 -4.67 4.11 -7.35
N ASP A 82 -4.86 4.96 -8.35
CA ASP A 82 -3.82 5.92 -8.69
C ASP A 82 -3.56 6.71 -7.39
N PRO A 83 -2.34 6.67 -6.82
CA PRO A 83 -2.00 7.35 -5.58
C PRO A 83 -1.97 8.88 -5.74
N HIS A 84 -2.72 9.41 -6.69
CA HIS A 84 -2.92 10.81 -6.89
C HIS A 84 -3.83 11.36 -5.76
N PRO A 85 -3.39 12.39 -5.02
CA PRO A 85 -4.16 12.91 -3.89
C PRO A 85 -5.55 13.45 -4.28
N GLY A 86 -5.73 13.84 -5.54
CA GLY A 86 -7.02 14.28 -6.08
C GLY A 86 -8.10 13.19 -6.13
N ASN A 87 -7.72 11.92 -5.96
CA ASN A 87 -8.66 10.81 -5.85
C ASN A 87 -9.12 10.56 -4.41
N TYR A 88 -8.70 11.40 -3.46
CA TYR A 88 -8.99 11.25 -2.04
C TYR A 88 -9.71 12.49 -1.51
N ILE A 89 -10.64 12.25 -0.59
CA ILE A 89 -11.25 13.29 0.23
C ILE A 89 -10.86 13.03 1.67
N PHE A 90 -10.32 14.06 2.33
CA PHE A 90 -9.74 13.93 3.66
C PHE A 90 -10.70 14.47 4.71
N HIS A 91 -10.66 13.85 5.88
CA HIS A 91 -11.47 14.21 7.03
C HIS A 91 -10.56 14.30 8.25
N ARG A 92 -11.05 14.96 9.30
CA ARG A 92 -10.37 14.98 10.60
C ARG A 92 -10.33 13.56 11.20
N ASP A 93 -9.53 13.38 12.25
CA ASP A 93 -9.36 12.10 12.97
C ASP A 93 -8.79 10.97 12.08
N GLY A 94 -8.00 11.33 11.06
CA GLY A 94 -7.29 10.37 10.20
C GLY A 94 -8.19 9.65 9.18
N LYS A 95 -9.46 10.04 9.02
CA LYS A 95 -10.36 9.40 8.06
C LYS A 95 -10.10 9.87 6.62
N VAL A 96 -10.08 8.93 5.69
CA VAL A 96 -9.88 9.16 4.25
C VAL A 96 -10.97 8.46 3.45
N THR A 97 -11.55 9.17 2.50
CA THR A 97 -12.46 8.60 1.50
C THR A 97 -11.75 8.46 0.16
N PHE A 98 -11.74 7.25 -0.39
CA PHE A 98 -11.09 6.92 -1.66
C PHE A 98 -12.14 6.89 -2.79
N LEU A 99 -11.89 7.61 -3.89
CA LEU A 99 -12.88 7.84 -4.95
C LEU A 99 -12.62 7.05 -6.25
N ASP A 100 -11.36 6.83 -6.62
CA ASP A 100 -11.01 6.25 -7.92
C ASP A 100 -10.70 4.76 -7.83
N PHE A 101 -11.47 3.97 -8.57
CA PHE A 101 -11.31 2.52 -8.73
C PHE A 101 -11.28 2.12 -10.23
N GLY A 102 -10.93 3.06 -11.11
CA GLY A 102 -10.98 2.90 -12.56
C GLY A 102 -10.00 1.87 -13.11
N LEU A 103 -8.93 1.56 -12.37
CA LEU A 103 -7.86 0.69 -12.85
C LEU A 103 -7.60 -0.56 -11.99
N VAL A 104 -8.54 -1.02 -11.13
CA VAL A 104 -8.27 -2.15 -10.19
C VAL A 104 -7.58 -3.34 -10.84
N LYS A 105 -6.43 -3.72 -10.26
CA LYS A 105 -5.66 -4.90 -10.62
C LYS A 105 -5.89 -5.98 -9.58
N ASP A 106 -6.34 -7.13 -10.03
CA ASP A 106 -6.40 -8.35 -9.22
C ASP A 106 -5.07 -9.12 -9.32
N PHE A 107 -4.63 -9.61 -8.18
CA PHE A 107 -3.42 -10.40 -7.97
C PHE A 107 -3.79 -11.86 -7.71
N THR A 108 -3.05 -12.77 -8.32
CA THR A 108 -3.23 -14.21 -8.08
C THR A 108 -2.75 -14.58 -6.68
N VAL A 109 -3.14 -15.76 -6.20
CA VAL A 109 -2.62 -16.29 -4.92
C VAL A 109 -1.10 -16.41 -4.98
N ASP A 110 -0.56 -16.88 -6.11
CA ASP A 110 0.88 -17.08 -6.29
C ASP A 110 1.66 -15.75 -6.35
N GLU A 111 1.10 -14.72 -6.99
CA GLU A 111 1.67 -13.36 -7.00
C GLU A 111 1.77 -12.80 -5.57
N MET A 112 0.71 -12.97 -4.77
CA MET A 112 0.69 -12.53 -3.38
C MET A 112 1.62 -13.36 -2.48
N ALA A 113 1.67 -14.68 -2.66
CA ALA A 113 2.59 -15.55 -1.91
C ALA A 113 4.06 -15.21 -2.20
N THR A 114 4.37 -14.86 -3.46
CA THR A 114 5.70 -14.39 -3.86
C THR A 114 6.03 -13.05 -3.19
N PHE A 115 5.08 -12.10 -3.22
CA PHE A 115 5.24 -10.81 -2.55
C PHE A 115 5.45 -10.94 -1.03
N GLU A 116 4.63 -11.76 -0.37
CA GLU A 116 4.75 -12.04 1.06
C GLU A 116 6.10 -12.67 1.41
N THR A 117 6.58 -13.60 0.58
CA THR A 117 7.89 -14.24 0.76
C THR A 117 9.02 -13.23 0.59
N MET A 118 8.95 -12.34 -0.39
CA MET A 118 9.93 -11.25 -0.56
C MET A 118 9.97 -10.34 0.67
N VAL A 119 8.82 -9.89 1.16
CA VAL A 119 8.72 -9.04 2.35
C VAL A 119 9.30 -9.77 3.56
N ARG A 120 8.92 -11.03 3.78
CA ARG A 120 9.39 -11.83 4.92
C ARG A 120 10.92 -11.99 4.91
N LEU A 121 11.50 -12.38 3.77
CA LEU A 121 12.94 -12.59 3.64
C LEU A 121 13.73 -11.28 3.78
N ALA A 122 13.24 -10.19 3.19
CA ALA A 122 13.95 -8.90 3.20
C ALA A 122 13.83 -8.16 4.54
N ALA A 123 12.61 -8.10 5.09
CA ALA A 123 12.29 -7.23 6.22
C ALA A 123 12.30 -7.97 7.56
N VAL A 124 12.02 -9.28 7.61
CA VAL A 124 11.86 -10.02 8.87
C VAL A 124 13.05 -10.94 9.14
N GLU A 125 13.31 -11.86 8.22
CA GLU A 125 14.34 -12.89 8.40
C GLU A 125 15.74 -12.35 8.07
N HIS A 126 15.80 -11.28 7.26
CA HIS A 126 17.04 -10.72 6.70
C HIS A 126 17.92 -11.80 6.01
N ASP A 127 17.27 -12.80 5.39
CA ASP A 127 17.90 -13.89 4.68
C ASP A 127 18.27 -13.44 3.26
N VAL A 128 19.47 -12.89 3.12
CA VAL A 128 19.97 -12.35 1.84
C VAL A 128 20.11 -13.42 0.75
N PRO A 129 20.66 -14.62 1.02
CA PRO A 129 20.65 -15.73 0.05
C PRO A 129 19.24 -16.15 -0.38
N GLY A 130 18.33 -16.38 0.56
CA GLY A 130 16.94 -16.74 0.24
C GLY A 130 16.24 -15.63 -0.55
N PHE A 131 16.50 -14.38 -0.19
CA PHE A 131 15.95 -13.22 -0.89
C PHE A 131 16.43 -13.14 -2.34
N ARG A 132 17.70 -13.43 -2.61
CA ARG A 132 18.21 -13.55 -3.99
C ARG A 132 17.46 -14.65 -4.76
N THR A 133 17.29 -15.83 -4.17
CA THR A 133 16.59 -16.95 -4.82
C THR A 133 15.15 -16.58 -5.21
N ILE A 134 14.40 -15.89 -4.35
CA ILE A 134 13.03 -15.47 -4.70
C ILE A 134 13.03 -14.35 -5.77
N LEU A 135 14.01 -13.44 -5.76
CA LEU A 135 14.15 -12.41 -6.79
C LEU A 135 14.43 -13.03 -8.17
N GLU A 136 15.29 -14.04 -8.23
CA GLU A 136 15.59 -14.80 -9.46
C GLU A 136 14.35 -15.58 -9.92
N GLY A 137 13.69 -16.30 -9.02
CA GLY A 137 12.48 -17.07 -9.32
C GLY A 137 11.29 -16.21 -9.78
N ALA A 138 11.18 -14.98 -9.25
CA ALA A 138 10.17 -14.02 -9.67
C ALA A 138 10.54 -13.29 -10.99
N GLY A 139 11.76 -13.45 -11.50
CA GLY A 139 12.26 -12.73 -12.67
C GLY A 139 12.64 -11.27 -12.40
N MET A 140 12.81 -10.89 -11.13
CA MET A 140 13.30 -9.56 -10.76
C MET A 140 14.82 -9.42 -10.91
N LEU A 141 15.54 -10.53 -10.83
CA LEU A 141 16.97 -10.64 -11.09
C LEU A 141 17.20 -11.76 -12.11
N GLN A 142 18.13 -11.59 -13.05
CA GLN A 142 18.53 -12.68 -13.94
C GLN A 142 19.15 -13.83 -13.13
N PRO A 143 18.76 -15.09 -13.38
CA PRO A 143 19.41 -16.25 -12.77
C PRO A 143 20.92 -16.25 -13.04
N ASP A 144 21.70 -16.65 -12.04
CA ASP A 144 23.18 -16.73 -12.12
C ASP A 144 23.87 -15.40 -12.49
N ALA A 145 23.21 -14.25 -12.25
CA ALA A 145 23.81 -12.94 -12.50
C ALA A 145 25.17 -12.84 -11.76
N PRO A 146 26.24 -12.37 -12.44
CA PRO A 146 27.60 -12.33 -11.89
C PRO A 146 27.80 -11.13 -10.95
N VAL A 147 26.90 -11.00 -9.98
CA VAL A 147 26.90 -9.97 -8.93
C VAL A 147 26.90 -10.67 -7.57
N ASP A 148 27.54 -10.03 -6.59
CA ASP A 148 27.60 -10.57 -5.23
C ASP A 148 26.22 -10.60 -4.57
N THR A 149 25.94 -11.65 -3.80
CA THR A 149 24.64 -11.84 -3.15
C THR A 149 24.38 -10.76 -2.08
N ALA A 150 25.41 -10.28 -1.38
CA ALA A 150 25.27 -9.17 -0.43
C ALA A 150 24.96 -7.84 -1.13
N ASP A 151 25.54 -7.60 -2.30
CA ASP A 151 25.25 -6.42 -3.11
C ASP A 151 23.80 -6.44 -3.62
N VAL A 152 23.30 -7.60 -4.06
CA VAL A 152 21.87 -7.80 -4.41
C VAL A 152 20.98 -7.49 -3.22
N GLY A 153 21.31 -8.03 -2.04
CA GLY A 153 20.58 -7.75 -0.81
C GLY A 153 20.51 -6.26 -0.50
N THR A 154 21.64 -5.56 -0.58
CA THR A 154 21.73 -4.11 -0.35
C THR A 154 20.92 -3.31 -1.39
N TYR A 155 20.97 -3.70 -2.66
CA TYR A 155 20.27 -3.02 -3.73
C TYR A 155 18.75 -3.14 -3.60
N PHE A 156 18.22 -4.33 -3.34
CA PHE A 156 16.77 -4.54 -3.25
C PHE A 156 16.19 -4.20 -1.87
N SER A 157 16.97 -4.27 -0.78
CA SER A 157 16.46 -4.01 0.58
C SER A 157 16.06 -2.56 0.83
N ARG A 158 16.61 -1.59 0.07
CA ARG A 158 16.27 -0.16 0.24
C ARG A 158 14.78 0.13 0.07
N PHE A 159 14.07 -0.66 -0.73
CA PHE A 159 12.62 -0.55 -0.89
C PHE A 159 11.85 -0.97 0.37
N TYR A 160 12.43 -1.85 1.18
CA TYR A 160 11.88 -2.42 2.41
C TYR A 160 12.45 -1.77 3.69
N GLU A 161 13.41 -0.85 3.56
CA GLU A 161 14.01 -0.13 4.70
C GLU A 161 12.96 0.45 5.66
N PRO A 162 11.87 1.11 5.20
CA PRO A 162 10.88 1.71 6.09
C PRO A 162 10.19 0.72 7.04
N ILE A 163 10.19 -0.56 6.70
CA ILE A 163 9.54 -1.65 7.44
C ILE A 163 10.55 -2.70 7.91
N SER A 164 11.84 -2.35 7.96
CA SER A 164 12.92 -3.26 8.33
C SER A 164 13.23 -3.28 9.82
N GLN A 165 12.91 -2.20 10.56
CA GLN A 165 13.25 -2.05 11.97
C GLN A 165 12.08 -1.46 12.75
N HIS A 166 11.88 -1.93 13.99
CA HIS A 166 10.91 -1.36 14.94
C HIS A 166 11.41 -0.03 15.49
N ARG A 167 11.09 1.06 14.78
CA ARG A 167 11.38 2.43 15.18
C ARG A 167 10.48 3.41 14.44
N ASP A 168 10.30 4.57 15.03
CA ASP A 168 9.70 5.68 14.30
C ASP A 168 10.66 6.14 13.19
N ILE A 169 10.09 6.36 12.02
CA ILE A 169 10.75 7.02 10.90
C ILE A 169 9.90 8.21 10.48
N THR A 170 10.54 9.21 9.88
CA THR A 170 9.85 10.33 9.24
C THR A 170 10.05 10.23 7.74
N TRP A 171 8.94 10.12 7.00
CA TRP A 171 8.90 10.25 5.55
C TRP A 171 9.12 11.70 5.16
N THR A 172 10.37 12.14 5.12
CA THR A 172 10.69 13.44 4.53
C THR A 172 10.57 13.38 3.00
N PRO A 173 10.32 14.52 2.30
CA PRO A 173 10.36 14.57 0.85
C PRO A 173 11.69 14.05 0.27
N GLU A 174 12.81 14.33 0.92
CA GLU A 174 14.14 13.85 0.55
C GLU A 174 14.26 12.33 0.70
N TYR A 175 13.74 11.76 1.78
CA TYR A 175 13.77 10.32 2.02
C TYR A 175 12.91 9.58 0.98
N ALA A 176 11.66 10.02 0.78
CA ALA A 176 10.74 9.45 -0.21
C ALA A 176 11.32 9.52 -1.62
N SER A 177 11.81 10.70 -2.04
CA SER A 177 12.43 10.87 -3.35
C SER A 177 13.72 10.06 -3.52
N GLY A 178 14.45 9.81 -2.43
CA GLY A 178 15.61 8.92 -2.41
C GLY A 178 15.28 7.47 -2.79
N ILE A 179 14.16 6.92 -2.29
CA ILE A 179 13.69 5.58 -2.64
C ILE A 179 13.25 5.52 -4.11
N VAL A 180 12.53 6.54 -4.58
CA VAL A 180 12.13 6.64 -6.00
C VAL A 180 13.35 6.68 -6.91
N ARG A 181 14.33 7.55 -6.62
CA ARG A 181 15.57 7.67 -7.42
C ARG A 181 16.33 6.36 -7.46
N HIS A 182 16.45 5.68 -6.32
CA HIS A 182 17.11 4.37 -6.24
C HIS A 182 16.44 3.31 -7.10
N THR A 183 15.11 3.28 -7.07
CA THR A 183 14.32 2.28 -7.82
C THR A 183 14.52 2.40 -9.34
N PHE A 184 14.79 3.61 -9.82
CA PHE A 184 15.06 3.90 -11.23
C PHE A 184 16.55 4.12 -11.55
N ASP A 185 17.45 3.89 -10.61
CA ASP A 185 18.87 4.08 -10.80
C ASP A 185 19.44 3.03 -11.77
N ARG A 186 19.88 3.52 -12.94
CA ARG A 186 20.52 2.70 -13.98
C ARG A 186 22.04 2.70 -13.90
N SER A 187 22.63 3.41 -12.94
CA SER A 187 24.08 3.45 -12.75
C SER A 187 24.60 2.28 -11.91
N SER A 188 23.74 1.65 -11.11
CA SER A 188 24.09 0.44 -10.35
C SER A 188 24.51 -0.71 -11.26
N PRO A 189 25.62 -1.42 -10.98
CA PRO A 189 26.02 -2.62 -11.73
C PRO A 189 24.96 -3.73 -11.75
N ILE A 190 24.06 -3.75 -10.77
CA ILE A 190 22.95 -4.72 -10.66
C ILE A 190 21.81 -4.37 -11.63
N SER A 191 21.63 -3.09 -11.95
CA SER A 191 20.47 -2.61 -12.72
C SER A 191 20.34 -3.20 -14.13
N GLN A 192 21.46 -3.66 -14.72
CA GLN A 192 21.48 -4.35 -16.02
C GLN A 192 20.95 -5.79 -15.95
N TYR A 193 21.00 -6.41 -14.77
CA TYR A 193 20.48 -7.76 -14.50
C TYR A 193 19.11 -7.74 -13.84
N ALA A 194 18.68 -6.58 -13.36
CA ALA A 194 17.41 -6.40 -12.68
C ALA A 194 16.30 -5.95 -13.64
N SER A 195 15.11 -6.50 -13.45
CA SER A 195 13.90 -6.04 -14.13
C SER A 195 12.70 -6.08 -13.18
N VAL A 196 11.62 -5.39 -13.50
CA VAL A 196 10.38 -5.50 -12.70
C VAL A 196 9.37 -6.25 -13.55
N PRO A 197 9.01 -7.50 -13.19
CA PRO A 197 8.01 -8.26 -13.93
C PRO A 197 6.67 -7.52 -13.95
N ARG A 198 5.88 -7.73 -15.02
CA ARG A 198 4.59 -7.04 -15.21
C ARG A 198 3.65 -7.16 -14.00
N ALA A 199 3.66 -8.30 -13.32
CA ALA A 199 2.88 -8.53 -12.11
C ALA A 199 3.22 -7.54 -10.99
N PHE A 200 4.49 -7.22 -10.82
CA PHE A 200 5.00 -6.37 -9.73
C PHE A 200 5.12 -4.89 -10.10
N VAL A 201 5.06 -4.53 -11.39
CA VAL A 201 5.06 -3.11 -11.82
C VAL A 201 3.93 -2.33 -11.15
N PHE A 202 2.73 -2.93 -11.03
CA PHE A 202 1.61 -2.29 -10.37
C PHE A 202 1.90 -2.04 -8.87
N ILE A 203 2.34 -3.07 -8.15
CA ILE A 203 2.70 -2.97 -6.72
C ILE A 203 3.79 -1.92 -6.50
N GLN A 204 4.84 -1.94 -7.32
CA GLN A 204 5.91 -0.95 -7.24
C GLN A 204 5.39 0.48 -7.47
N ARG A 205 4.56 0.70 -8.50
CA ARG A 205 3.98 2.04 -8.77
C ARG A 205 3.10 2.53 -7.62
N ILE A 206 2.27 1.66 -7.06
CA ILE A 206 1.41 1.96 -5.91
C ILE A 206 2.27 2.38 -4.71
N ASN A 207 3.28 1.59 -4.36
CA ASN A 207 4.15 1.87 -3.22
C ASN A 207 4.95 3.16 -3.41
N LEU A 208 5.53 3.39 -4.59
CA LEU A 208 6.29 4.62 -4.85
C LEU A 208 5.41 5.88 -4.77
N GLY A 209 4.17 5.81 -5.27
CA GLY A 209 3.24 6.92 -5.14
C GLY A 209 2.79 7.13 -3.69
N LEU A 210 2.48 6.06 -2.96
CA LEU A 210 2.21 6.14 -1.51
C LEU A 210 3.39 6.80 -0.78
N TYR A 211 4.62 6.36 -1.03
CA TYR A 211 5.81 6.93 -0.39
C TYR A 211 6.00 8.42 -0.69
N ALA A 212 5.66 8.86 -1.90
CA ALA A 212 5.67 10.29 -2.23
C ALA A 212 4.63 11.06 -1.41
N LEU A 213 3.40 10.54 -1.27
CA LEU A 213 2.37 11.16 -0.42
C LEU A 213 2.78 11.23 1.06
N LEU A 214 3.37 10.14 1.59
CA LEU A 214 3.91 10.12 2.95
C LEU A 214 5.03 11.16 3.11
N GLY A 215 5.86 11.31 2.07
CA GLY A 215 6.89 12.34 1.93
C GLY A 215 6.34 13.77 2.05
N ASP A 216 5.30 14.07 1.26
CA ASP A 216 4.63 15.38 1.25
C ASP A 216 4.01 15.72 2.61
N LEU A 217 3.46 14.73 3.32
CA LEU A 217 2.90 14.89 4.68
C LEU A 217 3.97 15.04 5.76
N ASN A 218 5.25 14.80 5.41
CA ASN A 218 6.34 14.67 6.37
C ASN A 218 6.00 13.67 7.49
N ALA A 219 5.37 12.55 7.11
CA ALA A 219 4.66 11.68 8.05
C ALA A 219 5.62 10.91 8.96
N THR A 220 5.35 10.88 10.26
CA THR A 220 6.14 10.15 11.26
C THR A 220 5.36 8.99 11.87
N GLY A 221 6.01 7.83 12.01
CA GLY A 221 5.44 6.69 12.72
C GLY A 221 6.27 5.42 12.60
N ASN A 222 5.89 4.41 13.39
CA ASN A 222 6.50 3.08 13.33
C ASN A 222 5.83 2.21 12.26
N TYR A 223 6.21 2.42 11.00
CA TYR A 223 5.66 1.68 9.87
C TYR A 223 5.98 0.18 9.90
N ARG A 224 7.03 -0.24 10.61
CA ARG A 224 7.28 -1.66 10.88
C ARG A 224 6.17 -2.27 11.73
N ALA A 225 5.81 -1.62 12.84
CA ALA A 225 4.76 -2.11 13.72
C ALA A 225 3.40 -2.15 13.00
N ILE A 226 3.06 -1.08 12.28
CA ILE A 226 1.84 -1.04 11.45
C ILE A 226 1.84 -2.16 10.40
N ALA A 227 2.97 -2.42 9.73
CA ALA A 227 3.06 -3.47 8.74
C ALA A 227 2.88 -4.88 9.33
N GLU A 228 3.40 -5.15 10.53
CA GLU A 228 3.23 -6.44 11.21
C GLU A 228 1.77 -6.76 11.58
N GLU A 229 0.95 -5.74 11.83
CA GLU A 229 -0.51 -5.91 12.00
C GLU A 229 -1.20 -6.37 10.70
N LEU A 230 -0.67 -5.92 9.56
CA LEU A 230 -1.26 -6.13 8.23
C LEU A 230 -0.78 -7.43 7.58
N TRP A 231 0.43 -7.88 7.87
CA TRP A 231 1.02 -9.07 7.24
C TRP A 231 0.26 -10.34 7.59
N PRO A 232 -0.17 -11.14 6.60
CA PRO A 232 -0.89 -12.40 6.83
C PRO A 232 -0.12 -13.41 7.68
N PHE A 233 1.22 -13.36 7.62
CA PHE A 233 2.12 -14.29 8.30
C PHE A 233 2.57 -13.83 9.71
N MET A 234 2.18 -12.63 10.17
CA MET A 234 2.46 -12.14 11.52
C MET A 234 1.18 -11.86 12.31
N GLN A 235 0.33 -10.94 11.80
CA GLN A 235 -0.90 -10.50 12.47
C GLN A 235 -0.66 -10.03 13.92
N SER A 236 0.35 -9.17 14.11
CA SER A 236 0.68 -8.61 15.42
C SER A 236 -0.49 -7.81 16.03
N PRO A 237 -0.55 -7.67 17.37
CA PRO A 237 -1.50 -6.78 18.02
C PRO A 237 -1.38 -5.33 17.52
N PRO A 238 -2.46 -4.54 17.57
CA PRO A 238 -2.43 -3.15 17.14
C PRO A 238 -1.41 -2.33 17.92
N SER A 239 -0.72 -1.42 17.22
CA SER A 239 0.34 -0.57 17.75
C SER A 239 -0.04 0.91 17.82
N THR A 240 -1.20 1.29 17.29
CA THR A 240 -1.72 2.67 17.23
C THR A 240 -3.21 2.70 17.57
N PRO A 241 -3.78 3.86 17.95
CA PRO A 241 -5.23 4.01 18.14
C PRO A 241 -6.05 3.65 16.90
N LEU A 242 -5.53 3.94 15.70
CA LEU A 242 -6.16 3.59 14.42
C LEU A 242 -6.15 2.07 14.21
N GLY A 243 -5.04 1.41 14.55
CA GLY A 243 -4.94 -0.05 14.54
C GLY A 243 -5.89 -0.72 15.52
N GLU A 244 -6.06 -0.15 16.72
CA GLU A 244 -7.02 -0.65 17.72
C GLU A 244 -8.46 -0.57 17.19
N ALA A 245 -8.84 0.58 16.62
CA ALA A 245 -10.16 0.77 16.01
C ALA A 245 -10.39 -0.20 14.83
N GLU A 246 -9.39 -0.39 13.97
CA GLU A 246 -9.46 -1.34 12.85
C GLU A 246 -9.59 -2.79 13.36
N ALA A 247 -8.87 -3.16 14.42
CA ALA A 247 -8.94 -4.49 15.02
C ALA A 247 -10.34 -4.83 15.56
N GLU A 248 -11.01 -3.86 16.20
CA GLU A 248 -12.40 -4.02 16.66
C GLU A 248 -13.39 -4.16 15.49
N TRP A 249 -13.20 -3.37 14.44
CA TRP A 249 -13.98 -3.47 13.21
C TRP A 249 -13.85 -4.86 12.54
N LEU A 250 -12.62 -5.38 12.44
CA LEU A 250 -12.36 -6.72 11.89
C LEU A 250 -13.06 -7.83 12.67
N LYS A 251 -13.04 -7.76 14.01
CA LYS A 251 -13.74 -8.74 14.87
C LYS A 251 -15.25 -8.74 14.60
N THR A 252 -15.84 -7.55 14.49
CA THR A 252 -17.27 -7.37 14.24
C THR A 252 -17.67 -7.89 12.87
N ASN A 253 -16.90 -7.57 11.82
CA ASN A 253 -17.20 -8.04 10.46
C ASN A 253 -16.96 -9.54 10.26
N ALA A 254 -15.93 -10.12 10.90
CA ALA A 254 -15.71 -11.56 10.88
C ALA A 254 -16.85 -12.34 11.55
N ALA A 255 -17.50 -11.78 12.58
CA ALA A 255 -18.68 -12.36 13.20
C ALA A 255 -19.90 -12.33 12.26
N ASN A 256 -20.08 -11.23 11.51
CA ASN A 256 -21.20 -11.04 10.60
C ASN A 256 -21.12 -11.91 9.32
N THR A 257 -19.93 -12.36 8.92
CA THR A 257 -19.76 -13.24 7.74
C THR A 257 -19.99 -14.72 8.07
N LYS A 258 -20.10 -15.08 9.36
CA LYS A 258 -20.33 -16.46 9.83
C LYS A 258 -21.78 -16.74 10.25
N SER A 259 -22.67 -15.75 10.17
CA SER A 259 -24.11 -15.88 10.41
C SER A 259 -24.90 -15.88 9.11
#